data_AF-A0A1Q7ZWD7-F1
#
_entry.id   AF-A0A1Q7ZWD7-F1
#
_cell.length_a   1.000
_cell.length_b   1.000
_cell.length_c   1.000
_cell.angle_alpha   90.00
_cell.angle_beta   90.00
_cell.angle_gamma   90.00
#
_symmetry.space_group_name_H-M   'P 1'
#
loop_
_entity.id
_entity.type
_entity.pdbx_description
1 polymer ?
#
loop_
_entity_poly.entity_id
_entity_poly.type
_entity_poly.pdbx_seq_one_letter_code
_entity_poly.pdbx_strand_id
1 'polypeptide(L)'
;MHVHPQLSILIRGASETVPANIGIDGDLWRDHSLARYGVSGLSPLLTRDSSGTIHVESNTVRDFTLYEFLAVWGESMDYSQAVGNPVQPGESACIFVDGKSMSLSSDVVFVDQQKIILEIPSNSQPCSAIS
;
A
#
# COMPACT_ATOMS: atom_id res chain seq x y z
N MET A 1 -14.85 11.53 -1.91
CA MET A 1 -14.22 10.39 -2.61
C MET A 1 -14.44 9.15 -1.75
N HIS A 2 -14.77 8.01 -2.36
CA HIS A 2 -15.03 6.77 -1.65
C HIS A 2 -14.68 5.58 -2.55
N VAL A 3 -13.49 5.00 -2.38
CA VAL A 3 -13.01 3.84 -3.16
C VAL A 3 -12.30 2.83 -2.26
N HIS A 4 -12.27 1.56 -2.70
CA HIS A 4 -11.80 0.41 -1.92
C HIS A 4 -10.79 -0.46 -2.68
N PRO A 5 -9.54 0.00 -2.90
CA PRO A 5 -8.49 -0.86 -3.40
C PRO A 5 -8.12 -1.93 -2.38
N GLN A 6 -7.71 -3.10 -2.88
CA GLN A 6 -7.30 -4.24 -2.08
C GLN A 6 -5.77 -4.37 -2.12
N LEU A 7 -5.10 -4.28 -0.97
CA LEU A 7 -3.66 -4.45 -0.83
C LEU A 7 -3.32 -5.86 -0.32
N SER A 8 -2.33 -6.48 -0.96
CA SER A 8 -1.67 -7.69 -0.48
C SER A 8 -0.16 -7.49 -0.46
N ILE A 9 0.52 -8.11 0.49
CA ILE A 9 1.98 -8.03 0.62
C ILE A 9 2.55 -9.45 0.62
N LEU A 10 3.52 -9.69 -0.26
CA LEU A 10 4.16 -11.00 -0.46
C LEU A 10 5.67 -10.85 -0.34
N ILE A 11 6.25 -11.31 0.76
CA ILE A 11 7.69 -11.22 0.99
C ILE A 11 8.29 -12.62 0.92
N ARG A 12 9.10 -12.86 -0.12
CA ARG A 12 9.79 -14.12 -0.39
C ARG A 12 8.85 -15.34 -0.37
N GLY A 13 7.64 -15.15 -0.89
CA GLY A 13 6.59 -16.18 -0.93
C GLY A 13 5.74 -16.29 0.35
N ALA A 14 6.03 -15.54 1.41
CA ALA A 14 5.20 -15.44 2.60
C ALA A 14 4.24 -14.26 2.48
N SER A 15 2.96 -14.46 2.84
CA SER A 15 2.00 -13.36 2.95
C SER A 15 2.22 -12.59 4.24
N GLU A 16 2.45 -11.29 4.12
CA GLU A 16 2.51 -10.38 5.28
C GLU A 16 1.12 -9.81 5.58
N THR A 17 0.86 -9.56 6.86
CA THR A 17 -0.42 -8.99 7.29
C THR A 17 -0.42 -7.48 7.07
N VAL A 18 -1.47 -6.97 6.41
CA VAL A 18 -1.83 -5.55 6.50
C VAL A 18 -2.63 -5.36 7.79
N PRO A 19 -2.14 -4.59 8.78
CA PRO A 19 -2.85 -4.36 10.02
C PRO A 19 -4.23 -3.75 9.83
N ALA A 20 -5.14 -4.09 10.75
CA ALA A 20 -6.36 -3.31 10.97
C ALA A 20 -6.02 -1.92 11.52
N ASN A 21 -6.95 -0.98 11.38
CA ASN A 21 -6.91 0.36 12.01
C ASN A 21 -5.73 1.26 11.61
N ILE A 22 -5.10 1.03 10.46
CA ILE A 22 -4.17 2.02 9.89
C ILE A 22 -4.93 3.33 9.67
N GLY A 23 -4.33 4.46 10.05
CA GLY A 23 -4.97 5.77 9.95
C GLY A 23 -6.10 6.02 10.96
N ILE A 24 -6.30 5.10 11.92
CA ILE A 24 -7.26 5.21 13.04
C ILE A 24 -6.50 5.15 14.37
N ASP A 25 -5.75 4.07 14.60
CA ASP A 25 -4.98 3.87 15.82
C ASP A 25 -3.76 4.80 15.83
N GLY A 26 -3.48 5.46 16.95
CA GLY A 26 -2.40 6.46 17.03
C GLY A 26 -1.01 5.89 16.71
N ASP A 27 -0.79 4.59 16.93
CA ASP A 27 0.45 3.90 16.56
C ASP A 27 0.51 3.46 15.09
N LEU A 28 -0.62 3.51 14.37
CA LEU A 28 -0.73 3.15 12.95
C LEU A 28 -1.16 4.33 12.10
N TRP A 29 -1.05 5.55 12.65
CA TRP A 29 -1.24 6.81 11.95
C TRP A 29 0.00 7.68 12.16
N ARG A 30 1.04 7.42 11.38
CA ARG A 30 2.37 8.04 11.50
C ARG A 30 2.47 9.36 10.73
N ASP A 31 1.83 9.47 9.56
CA ASP A 31 1.74 10.72 8.81
C ASP A 31 0.33 11.34 8.88
N HIS A 32 0.25 12.56 9.41
CA HIS A 32 -0.97 13.36 9.51
C HIS A 32 -1.10 14.44 8.42
N SER A 33 -0.19 14.49 7.44
CA SER A 33 -0.18 15.49 6.35
C SER A 33 -1.52 15.55 5.58
N LEU A 34 -2.23 14.42 5.54
CA LEU A 34 -3.52 14.28 4.85
C LEU A 34 -4.75 14.45 5.74
N ALA A 35 -4.59 14.67 7.05
CA ALA A 35 -5.69 14.70 8.03
C ALA A 35 -6.82 15.66 7.64
N ARG A 36 -6.49 16.79 6.98
CA ARG A 36 -7.47 17.78 6.49
C ARG A 36 -8.49 17.23 5.48
N TYR A 37 -8.16 16.15 4.79
CA TYR A 37 -9.05 15.50 3.82
C TYR A 37 -9.93 14.42 4.45
N GLY A 38 -9.58 13.97 5.65
CA GLY A 38 -10.29 12.91 6.35
C GLY A 38 -11.67 13.34 6.85
N VAL A 39 -12.44 12.35 7.27
CA VAL A 39 -13.77 12.52 7.86
C VAL A 39 -13.76 11.97 9.29
N SER A 40 -14.56 12.56 10.18
CA SER A 40 -14.71 12.12 11.57
C SER A 40 -13.40 12.05 12.37
N GLY A 41 -12.39 12.84 12.01
CA GLY A 41 -11.10 12.88 12.68
C GLY A 41 -10.16 11.71 12.37
N LEU A 42 -10.45 10.93 11.33
CA LEU A 42 -9.60 9.82 10.87
C LEU A 42 -8.75 10.25 9.66
N SER A 43 -7.71 9.48 9.35
CA SER A 43 -7.01 9.61 8.07
C SER A 43 -7.98 9.40 6.90
N PRO A 44 -7.85 10.13 5.77
CA PRO A 44 -8.61 9.83 4.56
C PRO A 44 -8.25 8.48 3.93
N LEU A 45 -7.12 7.88 4.33
CA LEU A 45 -6.63 6.58 3.89
C LEU A 45 -6.51 5.70 5.12
N LEU A 46 -7.34 4.67 5.24
CA LEU A 46 -7.40 3.84 6.44
C LEU A 46 -7.71 2.37 6.14
N THR A 47 -7.42 1.49 7.09
CA THR A 47 -7.96 0.12 7.11
C THR A 47 -8.92 -0.04 8.28
N ARG A 48 -9.93 -0.90 8.12
CA ARG A 48 -10.90 -1.23 9.19
C ARG A 48 -10.66 -2.60 9.82
N ASP A 49 -10.01 -3.49 9.07
CA ASP A 49 -9.67 -4.84 9.48
C ASP A 49 -8.36 -5.28 8.80
N SER A 50 -7.96 -6.53 9.01
CA SER A 50 -6.75 -7.11 8.43
C SER A 50 -6.97 -7.78 7.06
N SER A 51 -8.08 -7.49 6.36
CA SER A 51 -8.31 -8.02 5.01
C SER A 51 -7.38 -7.39 3.98
N GLY A 52 -6.77 -6.24 4.29
CA GLY A 52 -5.98 -5.43 3.35
C GLY A 52 -6.82 -4.47 2.51
N THR A 53 -8.12 -4.34 2.78
CA THR A 53 -8.96 -3.31 2.13
C THR A 53 -8.56 -1.93 2.64
N ILE A 54 -8.09 -1.08 1.73
CA ILE A 54 -7.83 0.33 2.02
C ILE A 54 -9.12 1.09 1.72
N HIS A 55 -9.62 1.84 2.68
CA HIS A 55 -10.72 2.77 2.51
C HIS A 55 -10.16 4.16 2.20
N VAL A 56 -10.52 4.69 1.04
CA VAL A 56 -10.29 6.10 0.69
C VAL A 56 -11.56 6.87 1.03
N GLU A 57 -11.64 7.41 2.25
CA GLU A 57 -12.81 8.13 2.76
C GLU A 57 -12.47 9.61 2.94
N SER A 58 -12.71 10.41 1.89
CA SER A 58 -12.28 11.80 1.86
C SER A 58 -13.43 12.78 1.59
N ASN A 59 -13.38 13.91 2.30
CA ASN A 59 -14.26 15.07 2.11
C ASN A 59 -14.00 15.82 0.79
N THR A 60 -12.91 15.49 0.09
CA THR A 60 -12.48 16.11 -1.17
C THR A 60 -12.31 15.04 -2.25
N VAL A 61 -12.62 15.37 -3.51
CA VAL A 61 -12.30 14.53 -4.66
C VAL A 61 -10.93 14.91 -5.20
N ARG A 62 -9.97 14.00 -5.07
CA ARG A 62 -8.64 14.09 -5.64
C ARG A 62 -8.06 12.68 -5.82
N ASP A 63 -6.96 12.60 -6.54
CA ASP A 63 -6.15 11.39 -6.61
C ASP A 63 -5.47 11.17 -5.27
N PHE A 64 -5.66 9.97 -4.70
CA PHE A 64 -4.94 9.48 -3.54
C PHE A 64 -4.11 8.27 -3.95
N THR A 65 -2.98 8.06 -3.29
CA THR A 65 -2.00 7.08 -3.78
C THR A 65 -1.56 6.03 -2.76
N LEU A 66 -0.92 4.98 -3.29
CA LEU A 66 -0.31 3.93 -2.50
C LEU A 66 0.78 4.47 -1.56
N TYR A 67 1.68 5.33 -2.04
CA TYR A 67 2.75 5.84 -1.18
C TYR A 67 2.23 6.81 -0.11
N GLU A 68 1.15 7.55 -0.39
CA GLU A 68 0.44 8.31 0.65
C GLU A 68 -0.12 7.37 1.73
N PHE A 69 -0.72 6.24 1.36
CA PHE A 69 -1.21 5.26 2.34
C PHE A 69 -0.08 4.62 3.15
N LEU A 70 1.03 4.23 2.50
CA LEU A 70 2.19 3.69 3.20
C LEU A 70 2.77 4.71 4.18
N ALA A 71 2.85 6.00 3.80
CA ALA A 71 3.28 7.06 4.71
C ALA A 71 2.35 7.23 5.92
N VAL A 72 1.02 7.16 5.72
CA VAL A 72 0.05 7.14 6.83
C VAL A 72 0.32 5.99 7.79
N TRP A 73 0.61 4.79 7.27
CA TRP A 73 0.97 3.63 8.06
C TRP A 73 2.34 3.80 8.75
N GLY A 74 3.27 4.56 8.15
CA GLY A 74 4.66 4.67 8.58
C GLY A 74 5.59 3.68 7.90
N GLU A 75 5.13 3.11 6.80
CA GLU A 75 5.86 2.19 5.95
C GLU A 75 6.27 2.88 4.65
N SER A 76 7.11 2.22 3.86
CA SER A 76 7.42 2.70 2.51
C SER A 76 7.77 1.55 1.58
N MET A 77 7.96 1.87 0.30
CA MET A 77 8.40 0.93 -0.70
C MET A 77 9.31 1.64 -1.70
N ASP A 78 10.46 1.03 -1.97
CA ASP A 78 11.42 1.48 -2.97
C ASP A 78 12.32 0.32 -3.41
N TYR A 79 13.40 0.61 -4.14
CA TYR A 79 14.34 -0.40 -4.62
C TYR A 79 15.15 -1.08 -3.50
N SER A 80 15.12 -0.55 -2.28
CA SER A 80 15.87 -1.04 -1.12
C SER A 80 15.00 -1.73 -0.08
N GLN A 81 13.68 -1.50 -0.07
CA GLN A 81 12.78 -2.11 0.90
C GLN A 81 11.32 -2.18 0.43
N ALA A 82 10.56 -3.13 0.98
CA ALA A 82 9.10 -3.17 0.88
C ALA A 82 8.48 -3.42 2.26
N VAL A 83 7.75 -2.44 2.78
CA VAL A 83 7.03 -2.52 4.07
C VAL A 83 7.92 -3.08 5.19
N GLY A 84 9.05 -2.42 5.42
CA GLY A 84 10.00 -2.75 6.48
C GLY A 84 10.93 -3.92 6.16
N ASN A 85 10.72 -4.60 5.03
CA ASN A 85 11.56 -5.73 4.61
C ASN A 85 12.64 -5.26 3.64
N PRO A 86 13.94 -5.47 3.95
CA PRO A 86 15.02 -5.07 3.05
C PRO A 86 15.09 -5.96 1.81
N VAL A 87 15.31 -5.32 0.65
CA VAL A 87 15.64 -5.97 -0.63
C VAL A 87 17.13 -6.32 -0.61
N GLN A 88 17.44 -7.62 -0.68
CA GLN A 88 18.81 -8.13 -0.65
C GLN A 88 19.49 -8.06 -2.02
N PRO A 89 20.83 -8.17 -2.09
CA PRO A 89 21.54 -8.26 -3.36
C PRO A 89 20.99 -9.39 -4.24
N GLY A 90 20.57 -9.03 -5.46
CA GLY A 90 19.95 -9.95 -6.41
C GLY A 90 18.43 -10.10 -6.26
N GLU A 91 17.79 -9.49 -5.27
CA GLU A 91 16.33 -9.41 -5.17
C GLU A 91 15.79 -8.20 -5.93
N SER A 92 14.46 -8.11 -6.02
CA SER A 92 13.74 -6.96 -6.56
C SER A 92 12.51 -6.69 -5.70
N ALA A 93 12.10 -5.42 -5.61
CA ALA A 93 10.79 -5.03 -5.11
C ALA A 93 9.87 -4.75 -6.28
N CYS A 94 8.62 -5.21 -6.20
CA CYS A 94 7.67 -5.20 -7.30
C CYS A 94 6.33 -4.67 -6.83
N ILE A 95 5.72 -3.78 -7.61
CA ILE A 95 4.32 -3.40 -7.46
C ILE A 95 3.55 -4.01 -8.63
N PHE A 96 2.48 -4.73 -8.34
CA PHE A 96 1.53 -5.17 -9.35
C PHE A 96 0.17 -4.52 -9.12
N VAL A 97 -0.42 -4.00 -10.20
CA VAL A 97 -1.78 -3.46 -10.20
C VAL A 97 -2.59 -4.25 -11.22
N ASP A 98 -3.61 -4.95 -10.74
CA ASP A 98 -4.45 -5.86 -11.54
C ASP A 98 -3.62 -6.83 -12.41
N GLY A 99 -2.56 -7.39 -11.81
CA GLY A 99 -1.64 -8.34 -12.44
C GLY A 99 -0.55 -7.71 -13.31
N LYS A 100 -0.57 -6.38 -13.54
CA LYS A 100 0.43 -5.67 -14.34
C LYS A 100 1.53 -5.09 -13.46
N SER A 101 2.78 -5.35 -13.80
CA SER A 101 3.93 -4.75 -13.11
C SER A 101 3.96 -3.24 -13.33
N MET A 102 4.22 -2.51 -12.25
CA MET A 102 4.40 -1.06 -12.22
C MET A 102 5.85 -0.71 -11.87
N SER A 103 6.31 0.45 -12.32
CA SER A 103 7.62 0.98 -11.88
C SER A 103 7.52 1.50 -10.45
N LEU A 104 8.51 1.21 -9.60
CA LEU A 104 8.60 1.80 -8.25
C LEU A 104 8.78 3.32 -8.27
N SER A 105 9.26 3.89 -9.39
CA SER A 105 9.33 5.34 -9.57
C SER A 105 7.96 5.98 -9.86
N SER A 106 6.93 5.16 -10.10
CA SER A 106 5.57 5.58 -10.42
C SER A 106 4.65 5.18 -9.28
N ASP A 107 4.10 6.18 -8.59
CA ASP A 107 3.10 5.93 -7.56
C ASP A 107 1.79 5.42 -8.18
N VAL A 108 1.01 4.68 -7.40
CA VAL A 108 -0.26 4.08 -7.82
C VAL A 108 -1.39 4.95 -7.32
N VAL A 109 -2.11 5.61 -8.22
CA VAL A 109 -3.39 6.28 -7.89
C VAL A 109 -4.45 5.21 -7.64
N PHE A 110 -5.21 5.37 -6.57
CA PHE A 110 -6.26 4.44 -6.19
C PHE A 110 -7.53 4.61 -7.04
N VAL A 111 -8.00 3.47 -7.54
CA VAL A 111 -9.28 3.25 -8.21
C VAL A 111 -10.05 2.19 -7.41
N ASP A 112 -11.39 2.26 -7.45
CA ASP A 112 -12.24 1.31 -6.74
C ASP A 112 -11.99 -0.12 -7.20
N GLN A 113 -11.96 -1.06 -6.24
CA GLN A 113 -11.80 -2.51 -6.46
C GLN A 113 -10.49 -2.96 -7.13
N GLN A 114 -9.54 -2.05 -7.41
CA GLN A 114 -8.25 -2.46 -7.97
C GLN A 114 -7.49 -3.35 -6.97
N LYS A 115 -6.75 -4.33 -7.49
CA LYS A 115 -5.90 -5.21 -6.68
C LYS A 115 -4.46 -4.75 -6.78
N ILE A 116 -3.84 -4.52 -5.64
CA ILE A 116 -2.46 -4.07 -5.52
C ILE A 116 -1.68 -5.14 -4.76
N ILE A 117 -0.54 -5.53 -5.32
CA ILE A 117 0.40 -6.45 -4.66
C ILE A 117 1.74 -5.74 -4.53
N LEU A 118 2.26 -5.71 -3.31
CA LEU A 118 3.66 -5.37 -3.04
C LEU A 118 4.42 -6.66 -2.83
N GLU A 119 5.50 -6.87 -3.58
CA GLU A 119 6.20 -8.14 -3.57
C GLU A 119 7.72 -7.97 -3.50
N ILE A 120 8.37 -8.79 -2.68
CA ILE A 120 9.77 -9.19 -2.87
C ILE A 120 9.74 -10.66 -3.30
N PRO A 121 9.96 -11.00 -4.58
CA PRO A 121 9.79 -12.37 -5.05
C PRO A 121 10.80 -13.33 -4.41
N SER A 122 10.42 -14.61 -4.30
CA SER A 122 11.37 -15.66 -3.94
C SER A 122 12.42 -15.89 -5.04
N ASN A 123 13.60 -16.41 -4.69
CA ASN A 123 14.61 -16.89 -5.64
C ASN A 123 15.08 -15.84 -6.68
N SER A 124 15.15 -14.55 -6.31
CA SER A 124 15.64 -13.49 -7.21
C SER A 124 14.85 -13.39 -8.52
N GLN A 125 13.57 -13.80 -8.53
CA GLN A 125 12.75 -13.70 -9.73
C GLN A 125 12.53 -12.23 -10.11
N PRO A 126 12.62 -11.86 -11.39
CA PRO A 126 12.32 -10.51 -11.84
C PRO A 126 10.83 -10.22 -11.65
N CYS A 127 10.48 -8.94 -11.48
CA CYS A 127 9.08 -8.48 -11.47
C CYS A 127 8.39 -8.86 -12.79
N SER A 128 7.72 -10.00 -12.77
CA SER A 128 7.05 -10.60 -13.93
C SER A 128 5.57 -10.60 -13.65
N ALA A 129 4.75 -10.32 -14.68
CA ALA A 129 3.30 -10.31 -14.51
C ALA A 129 2.81 -11.61 -13.86
N ILE A 130 1.92 -11.47 -12.88
CA ILE A 130 1.32 -12.61 -12.19
C ILE A 130 0.26 -13.18 -13.14
N SER A 131 0.45 -14.44 -13.55
CA SER A 131 -0.43 -15.19 -14.46
C SER A 131 -1.74 -15.61 -13.82
#